data_AF-A0A1G3QYS8-F1
#
_entry.id   AF-A0A1G3QYS8-F1
#
_cell.length_a   1.000
_cell.length_b   1.000
_cell.length_c   1.000
_cell.angle_alpha   90.00
_cell.angle_beta   90.00
_cell.angle_gamma   90.00
#
_symmetry.space_group_name_H-M   'P 1'
#
loop_
_entity.id
_entity.type
_entity.pdbx_description
1 polymer ?
#
loop_
_entity_poly.entity_id
_entity_poly.type
_entity_poly.pdbx_seq_one_letter_code
_entity_poly.pdbx_strand_id
1 'polypeptide(L)' 'MPKQSGIKMYRELKTNGSFKDIPVIILSGISKRVFLHSQEALTEFGGKNVPEPEAYIEKPVEPEELAEIIKKYVK' A
#
# COMPACT_ATOMS: atom_id res chain seq x y z
N MET A 1 -3.28 -9.48 8.93
CA MET A 1 -4.60 -9.28 9.55
C MET A 1 -5.44 -10.50 9.23
N PRO A 2 -5.81 -11.34 10.21
CA PRO A 2 -6.60 -12.54 9.95
C PRO A 2 -7.85 -12.18 9.15
N LYS A 3 -8.09 -12.88 8.04
CA LYS A 3 -9.27 -12.70 7.15
C LYS A 3 -9.36 -11.35 6.40
N GLN A 4 -8.39 -10.45 6.52
CA GLN A 4 -8.40 -9.15 5.84
C GLN A 4 -7.25 -9.02 4.84
N SER A 5 -7.56 -8.51 3.64
CA SER A 5 -6.59 -8.31 2.57
C SER A 5 -6.07 -6.88 2.55
N GLY A 6 -4.77 -6.69 2.80
CA GLY A 6 -4.12 -5.37 2.68
C GLY A 6 -4.18 -4.80 1.26
N ILE A 7 -4.20 -5.66 0.22
CA ILE A 7 -4.35 -5.27 -1.18
C ILE A 7 -5.71 -4.61 -1.41
N LYS A 8 -6.80 -5.21 -0.89
CA LYS A 8 -8.16 -4.66 -1.00
C LYS A 8 -8.32 -3.39 -0.15
N MET A 9 -7.82 -3.40 1.08
CA MET A 9 -7.84 -2.23 1.96
C MET A 9 -7.15 -1.02 1.32
N TYR A 10 -5.98 -1.20 0.69
CA TYR A 10 -5.29 -0.13 -0.03
C TYR A 10 -6.16 0.48 -1.13
N ARG A 11 -6.87 -0.36 -1.89
CA ARG A 11 -7.80 0.12 -2.93
C ARG A 11 -8.94 0.93 -2.35
N GLU A 12 -9.55 0.45 -1.28
CA GLU A 12 -10.63 1.17 -0.59
C GLU A 12 -10.16 2.54 -0.12
N LEU A 13 -8.95 2.65 0.44
CA LEU A 13 -8.36 3.93 0.82
C LEU A 13 -8.18 4.86 -0.38
N LYS A 14 -7.54 4.38 -1.45
CA LYS A 14 -7.21 5.23 -2.61
C LYS A 14 -8.38 5.54 -3.55
N THR A 15 -9.49 4.82 -3.43
CA THR A 15 -10.71 5.06 -4.23
C THR A 15 -11.80 5.82 -3.47
N ASN A 16 -11.64 6.00 -2.16
CA ASN A 16 -12.56 6.78 -1.33
C ASN A 16 -12.17 8.26 -1.33
N GLY A 17 -13.12 9.14 -1.66
CA GLY A 17 -12.89 10.58 -1.75
C GLY A 17 -12.39 11.24 -0.46
N SER A 18 -12.72 10.67 0.71
CA SER A 18 -12.29 11.17 2.02
C SER A 18 -10.91 10.70 2.44
N PHE A 19 -10.36 9.66 1.80
CA PHE A 19 -9.13 8.99 2.24
C PHE A 19 -8.02 8.95 1.19
N LYS A 20 -8.35 9.19 -0.09
CA LYS A 20 -7.42 9.04 -1.22
C LYS A 20 -6.11 9.82 -1.06
N ASP A 21 -6.14 10.94 -0.34
CA ASP A 21 -5.02 11.86 -0.16
C ASP A 21 -4.16 11.51 1.08
N ILE A 22 -4.55 10.51 1.88
CA ILE A 22 -3.75 10.03 3.02
C ILE A 22 -2.53 9.25 2.49
N PRO A 23 -1.30 9.60 2.90
CA PRO A 23 -0.11 8.82 2.58
C PRO A 23 -0.18 7.42 3.18
N VAL A 24 0.15 6.40 2.39
CA VAL A 24 0.15 4.99 2.80
C VAL A 24 1.53 4.39 2.55
N ILE A 25 2.14 3.93 3.63
CA ILE A 25 3.34 3.09 3.58
C ILE A 25 2.90 1.63 3.70
N ILE A 26 3.28 0.79 2.72
CA ILE A 26 2.99 -0.64 2.74
C ILE A 26 4.19 -1.39 3.31
N LEU A 27 3.98 -2.08 4.44
CA LEU A 27 4.96 -2.98 5.05
C LEU A 27 4.51 -4.44 4.87
N SER A 28 5.19 -5.20 4.01
CA SER A 28 4.66 -6.46 3.47
C SER A 28 5.65 -7.62 3.54
N GLY A 29 5.13 -8.85 3.62
CA GLY A 29 5.93 -10.08 3.48
C GLY A 29 5.97 -10.64 2.06
N ILE A 30 5.31 -9.97 1.11
CA ILE A 30 5.37 -10.31 -0.32
C ILE A 30 6.10 -9.20 -1.07
N SER A 31 6.65 -9.51 -2.24
CA SER A 31 7.42 -8.53 -2.98
C SER A 31 6.58 -7.41 -3.58
N LYS A 32 7.19 -6.22 -3.79
CA LYS A 32 6.51 -5.08 -4.42
C LYS A 32 5.88 -5.47 -5.76
N ARG A 33 6.59 -6.28 -6.56
CA ARG A 33 6.11 -6.77 -7.85
C ARG A 33 4.81 -7.56 -7.73
N VAL A 34 4.73 -8.49 -6.77
CA VAL A 34 3.52 -9.31 -6.54
C VAL A 34 2.35 -8.43 -6.08
N PHE A 35 2.62 -7.44 -5.23
CA PHE A 35 1.60 -6.47 -4.82
C PHE A 35 1.06 -5.66 -6.00
N LEU A 36 1.93 -5.07 -6.83
CA LEU A 36 1.51 -4.29 -8.00
C LEU A 36 0.74 -5.13 -9.00
N HIS A 37 1.22 -6.34 -9.31
CA HIS A 37 0.51 -7.27 -10.17
C HIS A 37 -0.89 -7.61 -9.63
N SER A 38 -1.04 -7.75 -8.31
CA SER A 38 -2.35 -7.95 -7.70
C SER A 38 -3.28 -6.74 -7.82
N GLN A 39 -2.74 -5.51 -7.81
CA GLN A 39 -3.50 -4.29 -8.03
C GLN A 39 -3.96 -4.15 -9.49
N GLU A 40 -3.09 -4.49 -10.43
CA GLU A 40 -3.37 -4.51 -11.87
C GLU A 40 -4.49 -5.51 -12.19
N ALA A 41 -4.37 -6.75 -11.73
CA ALA A 41 -5.39 -7.78 -11.92
C ALA A 41 -6.76 -7.30 -11.41
N LEU A 42 -6.83 -6.72 -10.20
CA LEU A 42 -8.09 -6.19 -9.65
C LEU A 42 -8.64 -4.98 -10.43
N THR A 43 -7.81 -4.30 -11.19
CA THR A 43 -8.22 -3.20 -12.08
C THR A 43 -8.80 -3.78 -13.37
N GLU A 44 -8.17 -4.79 -13.96
CA GLU A 44 -8.66 -5.50 -15.15
C GLU A 44 -10.02 -6.17 -14.93
N PHE A 45 -10.27 -6.70 -13.72
CA PHE A 45 -11.58 -7.25 -13.33
C PHE A 45 -12.64 -6.20 -12.97
N GLY A 46 -12.54 -4.98 -13.52
CA GLY A 46 -13.55 -3.92 -13.40
C GLY A 46 -13.37 -2.98 -12.20
N GLY A 47 -12.25 -3.06 -11.50
CA GLY A 47 -11.92 -2.13 -10.42
C GLY A 47 -11.32 -0.81 -10.93
N LYS A 48 -11.38 0.24 -10.11
CA LYS A 48 -10.70 1.52 -10.41
C LYS A 48 -9.19 1.35 -10.36
N ASN A 49 -8.46 2.07 -11.22
CA ASN A 49 -7.01 2.15 -11.10
C ASN A 49 -6.64 2.86 -9.78
N VAL A 50 -5.57 2.43 -9.14
CA VAL A 50 -5.05 3.00 -7.89
C VAL A 50 -3.57 3.33 -8.05
N PRO A 51 -3.08 4.44 -7.49
CA PRO A 51 -1.66 4.80 -7.59
C PRO A 51 -0.79 3.80 -6.83
N GLU A 52 0.52 3.82 -7.08
CA GLU A 52 1.48 3.17 -6.19
C GLU A 52 1.46 3.80 -4.79
N PRO A 53 1.76 3.03 -3.73
CA PRO A 53 1.88 3.58 -2.39
C PRO A 53 3.11 4.49 -2.29
N GLU A 54 3.04 5.45 -1.39
CA GLU A 54 4.09 6.44 -1.13
C GLU A 54 5.41 5.78 -0.70
N ALA A 55 5.32 4.63 -0.02
CA ALA A 55 6.46 3.74 0.15
C ALA A 55 6.02 2.28 0.21
N TYR A 56 6.90 1.38 -0.22
CA TYR A 56 6.74 -0.07 -0.11
C TYR A 56 7.99 -0.67 0.50
N ILE A 57 7.82 -1.42 1.58
CA ILE A 57 8.89 -1.99 2.39
C ILE A 57 8.60 -3.49 2.55
N GLU A 58 9.59 -4.31 2.20
CA GLU A 58 9.54 -5.75 2.45
C GLU A 58 10.04 -6.05 3.85
N LYS A 59 9.44 -7.04 4.52
CA LYS A 59 9.87 -7.52 5.83
C LYS A 59 11.04 -8.50 5.66
N PRO A 60 11.99 -8.57 6.63
CA PRO A 60 12.10 -7.71 7.81
C PRO A 60 12.61 -6.31 7.45
N VAL A 61 12.27 -5.31 8.27
CA VAL A 61 12.77 -3.93 8.17
C VAL A 61 13.35 -3.53 9.52
N GLU A 62 14.45 -2.80 9.50
CA GLU A 62 15.03 -2.22 10.71
C GLU A 62 14.17 -1.05 11.23
N PRO A 63 13.99 -0.90 12.55
CA PRO A 63 13.17 0.18 13.12
C PRO A 63 13.59 1.58 12.66
N GLU A 64 14.90 1.82 12.53
CA GLU A 64 15.46 3.10 12.10
C GLU A 64 15.12 3.39 10.63
N GLU A 65 15.19 2.38 9.76
CA GLU A 65 14.82 2.52 8.35
C GLU A 65 13.33 2.89 8.20
N LEU A 66 12.46 2.21 8.96
CA LEU A 66 11.04 2.52 8.99
C LEU A 66 10.79 3.94 9.51
N ALA A 67 11.48 4.36 10.56
CA ALA A 67 11.35 5.70 11.12
C ALA A 67 11.75 6.79 10.13
N GLU A 68 12.85 6.60 9.39
CA GLU A 68 13.30 7.54 8.35
C GLU A 68 12.30 7.66 7.20
N ILE A 69 11.62 6.56 6.83
CA ILE A 69 10.56 6.62 5.82
C ILE A 69 9.34 7.36 6.35
N ILE A 70 8.91 7.09 7.59
CA ILE A 70 7.74 7.77 8.21
C ILE A 70 7.97 9.28 8.29
N LYS A 71 9.17 9.72 8.69
CA LYS A 71 9.54 11.15 8.78
C LYS A 71 9.37 11.91 7.46
N LYS A 72 9.42 11.24 6.31
CA LYS A 72 9.20 11.88 4.99
C LYS A 72 7.74 12.27 4.76
N TYR A 73 6.80 11.67 5.50
CA TYR A 73 5.37 11.77 5.24
C TYR A 73 4.54 12.30 6.43
N VAL A 74 5.14 12.40 7.62
CA VAL A 74 4.53 12.99 8.82
C VAL A 74 5.11 14.39 9.03
N LYS A 75 4.24 15.38 9.23
CA LYS A 75 4.61 16.77 9.60
C LYS A 75 4.60 16.95 11.10
#